data_AF-A0A139AKL9-F1
#
_entry.id   AF-A0A139AKL9-F1
#
_cell.length_a   1.000
_cell.length_b   1.000
_cell.length_c   1.000
_cell.angle_alpha   90.00
_cell.angle_beta   90.00
_cell.angle_gamma   90.00
#
_symmetry.space_group_name_H-M   'P 1'
#
loop_
_entity.id
_entity.type
_entity.pdbx_description
1 polymer ?
#
loop_
_entity_poly.entity_id
_entity_poly.type
_entity_poly.pdbx_seq_one_letter_code
_entity_poly.pdbx_strand_id
1 'polypeptide(L)'
;MPPLPLPIATRLKSTDAIKAAQNSNPGGLAGSSSVTKSPISAEPLKAAEALHSDGTHPTSESSQQSGLSSASTTPRRKRSLSAQVCLQNEFSKMLGSDAFGDSVKFSFPSCDDLLNFNVVITPASGPYMGGTFRFGFSTPLTYPYEPPRVKCLQRVYHPNLDRDGNICLGILTDEWKSTMDLNSVVLGVQQLLLEPDAAHPFNLEAAELMIKDPEEFARRVNESMIGNVVGGQFYNRTVGDTTVDEVSEMELDRGHAVA
;
A
#
# COMPACT_ATOMS: atom_id res chain seq x y z
N MET A 1 27.02 19.72 35.58
CA MET A 1 27.29 19.40 34.16
C MET A 1 25.99 19.60 33.39
N PRO A 2 25.97 20.32 32.27
CA PRO A 2 24.80 20.33 31.41
C PRO A 2 24.59 18.93 30.80
N PRO A 3 23.35 18.48 30.60
CA PRO A 3 23.07 17.20 29.98
C PRO A 3 23.63 17.19 28.55
N LEU A 4 24.27 16.07 28.18
CA LEU A 4 24.76 15.87 26.81
C LEU A 4 23.57 15.87 25.84
N PRO A 5 23.70 16.50 24.66
CA PRO A 5 22.67 16.42 23.64
C PRO A 5 22.47 14.96 23.26
N LEU A 6 21.21 14.50 23.30
CA LEU A 6 20.84 13.18 22.81
C LEU A 6 21.27 13.05 21.33
N PRO A 7 21.79 11.90 20.90
CA PRO A 7 22.15 11.69 19.51
C PRO A 7 20.92 11.92 18.63
N ILE A 8 21.08 12.74 17.60
CA ILE A 8 20.07 12.93 16.55
C ILE A 8 19.80 11.54 15.98
N ALA A 9 18.61 10.99 16.27
CA ALA A 9 18.22 9.70 15.75
C ALA A 9 18.29 9.78 14.21
N THR A 10 19.25 9.09 13.62
CA THR A 10 19.34 8.95 12.17
C THR A 10 18.05 8.30 11.69
N ARG A 11 17.39 8.94 10.71
CA ARG A 11 16.20 8.46 10.00
C ARG A 11 16.26 6.95 9.84
N LEU A 12 15.38 6.23 10.55
CA LEU A 12 15.11 4.83 10.19
C LEU A 12 14.55 4.92 8.77
N LYS A 13 15.27 4.38 7.79
CA LYS A 13 14.73 4.36 6.42
C LYS A 13 13.43 3.57 6.49
N SER A 14 12.37 4.02 5.81
CA SER A 14 11.11 3.27 5.81
C SER A 14 11.33 1.82 5.33
N THR A 15 12.38 1.58 4.53
CA THR A 15 12.85 0.25 4.14
C THR A 15 13.36 -0.65 5.28
N ASP A 16 13.96 -0.08 6.33
CA ASP A 16 14.46 -0.84 7.48
C ASP A 16 13.30 -1.25 8.39
N ALA A 17 12.29 -0.38 8.51
CA ALA A 17 11.04 -0.67 9.21
C ALA A 17 10.24 -1.79 8.50
N ILE A 18 10.18 -1.76 7.16
CA ILE A 18 9.54 -2.83 6.36
C ILE A 18 10.30 -4.15 6.48
N LYS A 19 11.64 -4.13 6.44
CA LYS A 19 12.44 -5.34 6.68
C LYS A 19 12.25 -5.91 8.09
N ALA A 20 12.11 -5.04 9.09
CA ALA A 20 11.78 -5.45 10.45
C ALA A 20 10.40 -6.13 10.50
N ALA A 21 9.37 -5.52 9.88
CA ALA A 21 8.01 -6.07 9.79
C ALA A 21 7.96 -7.43 9.06
N GLN A 22 8.71 -7.58 7.96
CA GLN A 22 8.83 -8.85 7.23
C GLN A 22 9.48 -9.96 8.06
N ASN A 23 10.38 -9.61 8.98
CA ASN A 23 11.09 -10.55 9.85
C ASN A 23 10.36 -10.83 11.18
N SER A 24 9.42 -9.98 11.59
CA SER A 24 8.75 -10.06 12.90
C SER A 24 7.42 -10.81 12.89
N ASN A 25 6.96 -11.35 11.75
CA ASN A 25 5.74 -12.16 11.67
C ASN A 25 6.06 -13.65 11.93
N PRO A 26 5.83 -14.21 13.14
CA PRO A 26 6.18 -15.58 13.46
C PRO A 26 4.95 -16.48 13.23
N GLY A 27 4.51 -16.58 11.97
CA GLY A 27 3.54 -17.59 11.56
C GLY A 27 4.23 -18.94 11.37
N GLY A 28 4.61 -19.59 12.47
CA GLY A 28 5.32 -20.87 12.40
C GLY A 28 5.32 -21.62 13.72
N LEU A 29 4.18 -22.21 14.09
CA LEU A 29 4.18 -23.25 15.12
C LEU A 29 5.01 -24.45 14.63
N ALA A 30 5.99 -24.81 15.45
CA ALA A 30 6.74 -26.05 15.33
C ALA A 30 5.79 -27.25 15.41
N GLY A 31 5.68 -27.99 14.32
CA GLY A 31 4.98 -29.27 14.22
C GLY A 31 5.86 -30.26 13.47
N SER A 32 6.70 -30.97 14.21
CA SER A 32 7.49 -32.10 13.74
C SER A 32 6.61 -33.22 13.20
N SER A 33 6.80 -33.63 11.94
CA SER A 33 6.58 -35.01 11.49
C SER A 33 7.28 -35.26 10.14
N SER A 34 8.20 -36.22 10.18
CA SER A 34 8.87 -36.84 9.04
C SER A 34 7.88 -37.37 8.00
N VAL A 35 8.05 -37.00 6.73
CA VAL A 35 7.75 -37.90 5.60
C VAL A 35 8.82 -37.70 4.52
N THR A 36 9.24 -38.84 4.00
CA THR A 36 10.41 -39.15 3.20
C THR A 36 10.40 -38.60 1.77
N LYS A 37 11.58 -38.14 1.32
CA LYS A 37 11.95 -37.85 -0.07
C LYS A 37 11.73 -39.05 -1.00
N SER A 38 11.25 -38.80 -2.21
CA SER A 38 11.72 -39.49 -3.43
C SER A 38 11.58 -38.57 -4.65
N PRO A 39 12.55 -38.55 -5.58
CA PRO A 39 12.64 -37.59 -6.68
C PRO A 39 11.96 -38.15 -7.94
N ILE A 40 11.37 -37.27 -8.76
CA ILE A 40 10.92 -37.63 -10.11
C ILE A 40 11.84 -36.92 -11.10
N SER A 41 12.43 -37.75 -11.95
CA SER A 41 13.45 -37.45 -12.95
C SER A 41 12.92 -36.56 -14.08
N ALA A 42 13.75 -35.62 -14.52
CA ALA A 42 13.63 -34.95 -15.80
C ALA A 42 14.16 -35.86 -16.91
N GLU A 43 13.52 -35.84 -18.08
CA GLU A 43 14.14 -36.21 -19.36
C GLU A 43 13.61 -35.31 -20.49
N PRO A 44 14.42 -35.08 -21.56
CA PRO A 44 14.21 -34.03 -22.55
C PRO A 44 13.57 -34.55 -23.85
N LEU A 45 12.78 -33.70 -24.52
CA LEU A 45 12.29 -33.98 -25.88
C LEU A 45 13.25 -33.43 -26.95
N LYS A 46 13.42 -34.26 -27.96
CA LYS A 46 14.48 -34.32 -28.96
C LYS A 46 14.21 -33.41 -30.16
N ALA A 47 15.31 -33.02 -30.79
CA ALA A 47 15.42 -32.24 -32.02
C ALA A 47 14.71 -32.86 -33.25
N ALA A 48 14.28 -31.99 -34.16
CA ALA A 48 14.01 -32.33 -35.55
C ALA A 48 14.94 -31.50 -36.46
N GLU A 49 15.72 -32.20 -37.28
CA GLU A 49 16.57 -31.67 -38.34
C GLU A 49 15.72 -31.16 -39.51
N ALA A 50 16.14 -30.05 -40.14
CA ALA A 50 15.83 -29.77 -41.54
C ALA A 50 17.02 -29.07 -42.20
N LEU A 51 17.27 -29.51 -43.43
CA LEU A 51 18.49 -29.41 -44.22
C LEU A 51 18.71 -28.04 -44.86
N HIS A 52 19.98 -27.79 -45.21
CA HIS A 52 20.50 -26.68 -46.00
C HIS A 52 19.92 -26.62 -47.43
N SER A 53 19.68 -25.41 -47.93
CA SER A 53 19.99 -25.06 -49.32
C SER A 53 20.26 -23.56 -49.44
N ASP A 54 21.43 -23.27 -50.00
CA ASP A 54 22.03 -21.97 -50.28
C ASP A 54 21.47 -21.35 -51.59
N GLY A 55 21.60 -20.03 -51.74
CA GLY A 55 21.81 -19.40 -53.05
C GLY A 55 20.67 -18.61 -53.73
N THR A 56 20.77 -17.28 -53.59
CA THR A 56 20.81 -16.30 -54.71
C THR A 56 19.56 -15.43 -55.01
N HIS A 57 19.77 -14.11 -54.82
CA HIS A 57 19.01 -12.92 -55.25
C HIS A 57 18.89 -12.77 -56.79
N PRO A 58 17.92 -11.98 -57.34
CA PRO A 58 18.18 -10.54 -57.57
C PRO A 58 16.96 -9.55 -57.53
N THR A 59 17.29 -8.31 -57.15
CA THR A 59 16.86 -6.97 -57.68
C THR A 59 15.41 -6.46 -57.69
N SER A 60 15.25 -5.31 -57.00
CA SER A 60 14.59 -4.02 -57.38
C SER A 60 13.10 -3.92 -57.71
N GLU A 61 12.36 -3.04 -57.00
CA GLU A 61 11.93 -1.70 -57.49
C GLU A 61 11.00 -0.97 -56.48
N SER A 62 11.07 0.36 -56.54
CA SER A 62 10.32 1.36 -55.77
C SER A 62 8.97 1.66 -56.40
N SER A 63 7.94 2.03 -55.61
CA SER A 63 7.08 3.19 -55.90
C SER A 63 6.03 3.47 -54.81
N GLN A 64 5.85 4.76 -54.55
CA GLN A 64 4.87 5.42 -53.70
C GLN A 64 3.50 5.51 -54.41
N GLN A 65 2.36 5.47 -53.71
CA GLN A 65 1.41 6.60 -53.67
C GLN A 65 0.19 6.41 -52.75
N SER A 66 -0.29 7.59 -52.37
CA SER A 66 -1.36 8.06 -51.49
C SER A 66 -2.81 7.62 -51.78
N GLY A 67 -3.64 7.66 -50.72
CA GLY A 67 -5.10 7.82 -50.81
C GLY A 67 -5.78 7.91 -49.44
N LEU A 68 -6.19 9.12 -49.03
CA LEU A 68 -6.98 9.41 -47.83
C LEU A 68 -8.45 9.01 -48.02
N SER A 69 -9.10 8.50 -46.96
CA SER A 69 -10.51 8.80 -46.63
C SER A 69 -10.84 8.44 -45.18
N SER A 70 -11.65 9.30 -44.59
CA SER A 70 -11.97 9.51 -43.18
C SER A 70 -12.71 8.39 -42.44
N ALA A 71 -12.26 8.08 -41.22
CA ALA A 71 -13.13 7.70 -40.11
C ALA A 71 -12.56 8.27 -38.81
N SER A 72 -13.25 9.25 -38.24
CA SER A 72 -12.93 9.85 -36.95
C SER A 72 -13.27 8.87 -35.83
N THR A 73 -12.33 7.99 -35.52
CA THR A 73 -12.35 7.19 -34.29
C THR A 73 -11.43 7.89 -33.30
N THR A 74 -12.02 8.57 -32.30
CA THR A 74 -11.27 9.04 -31.13
C THR A 74 -10.46 7.87 -30.56
N PRO A 75 -9.12 7.98 -30.41
CA PRO A 75 -8.35 6.90 -29.83
C PRO A 75 -8.69 6.84 -28.34
N ARG A 76 -9.51 5.84 -27.99
CA ARG A 76 -9.73 5.41 -26.60
C ARG A 76 -8.32 5.15 -26.04
N ARG A 77 -7.88 6.01 -25.10
CA ARG A 77 -6.53 5.96 -24.50
C ARG A 77 -6.18 4.51 -24.19
N LYS A 78 -5.06 4.02 -24.74
CA LYS A 78 -4.46 2.73 -24.38
C LYS A 78 -4.24 2.77 -22.86
N ARG A 79 -5.19 2.24 -22.09
CA ARG A 79 -4.98 1.93 -20.67
C ARG A 79 -3.75 1.05 -20.65
N SER A 80 -2.68 1.47 -19.99
CA SER A 80 -1.47 0.66 -19.93
C SER A 80 -1.84 -0.67 -19.30
N LEU A 81 -1.84 -1.75 -20.09
CA LEU A 81 -2.08 -3.11 -19.60
C LEU A 81 -1.01 -3.54 -18.57
N SER A 82 0.10 -2.80 -18.45
CA SER A 82 1.16 -3.12 -17.50
C SER A 82 0.70 -3.03 -16.04
N ALA A 83 0.08 -1.91 -15.63
CA ALA A 83 -0.27 -1.67 -14.23
C ALA A 83 -1.33 -2.67 -13.74
N GLN A 84 -2.37 -2.90 -14.53
CA GLN A 84 -3.41 -3.88 -14.18
C GLN A 84 -2.85 -5.30 -14.10
N VAL A 85 -1.98 -5.72 -15.03
CA VAL A 85 -1.35 -7.04 -14.98
C VAL A 85 -0.41 -7.18 -13.78
N CYS A 86 0.37 -6.14 -13.46
CA CYS A 86 1.19 -6.11 -12.24
C CYS A 86 0.34 -6.31 -10.99
N LEU A 87 -0.75 -5.54 -10.86
CA LEU A 87 -1.64 -5.62 -9.71
C LEU A 87 -2.35 -6.97 -9.60
N GLN A 88 -2.83 -7.54 -10.71
CA GLN A 88 -3.41 -8.88 -10.72
C GLN A 88 -2.44 -9.94 -10.18
N ASN A 89 -1.18 -9.87 -10.61
CA ASN A 89 -0.14 -10.78 -10.13
C ASN A 89 0.20 -10.56 -8.65
N GLU A 90 0.24 -9.31 -8.18
CA GLU A 90 0.49 -8.99 -6.78
C GLU A 90 -0.66 -9.42 -5.86
N PHE A 91 -1.92 -9.12 -6.22
CA PHE A 91 -3.08 -9.56 -5.44
C PHE A 91 -3.20 -11.08 -5.38
N SER A 92 -2.91 -11.78 -6.47
CA SER A 92 -2.90 -13.26 -6.47
C SER A 92 -1.90 -13.84 -5.46
N LYS A 93 -0.75 -13.16 -5.27
CA LYS A 93 0.25 -13.55 -4.27
C LYS A 93 -0.16 -13.15 -2.85
N MET A 94 -0.64 -11.92 -2.66
CA MET A 94 -1.01 -11.39 -1.34
C MET A 94 -2.23 -12.08 -0.75
N LEU A 95 -3.29 -12.29 -1.54
CA LEU A 95 -4.52 -12.93 -1.08
C LEU A 95 -4.39 -14.46 -0.99
N GLY A 96 -3.45 -15.04 -1.74
CA GLY A 96 -3.14 -16.48 -1.68
C GLY A 96 -2.14 -16.86 -0.58
N SER A 97 -1.61 -15.89 0.17
CA SER A 97 -0.68 -16.13 1.27
C SER A 97 -1.26 -15.63 2.58
N ASP A 98 -1.00 -16.33 3.68
CA ASP A 98 -1.36 -15.88 5.05
C ASP A 98 -0.46 -14.72 5.52
N ALA A 99 0.04 -13.88 4.60
CA ALA A 99 1.10 -12.91 4.83
C ALA A 99 0.79 -11.89 5.93
N PHE A 100 -0.49 -11.60 6.16
CA PHE A 100 -0.95 -10.60 7.12
C PHE A 100 -1.83 -11.16 8.25
N GLY A 101 -2.15 -12.46 8.23
CA GLY A 101 -3.15 -13.06 9.12
C GLY A 101 -4.47 -12.27 9.18
N ASP A 102 -5.09 -12.22 10.35
CA ASP A 102 -6.35 -11.49 10.56
C ASP A 102 -6.20 -9.96 10.69
N SER A 103 -4.95 -9.46 10.72
CA SER A 103 -4.65 -8.06 11.00
C SER A 103 -4.89 -7.14 9.81
N VAL A 104 -4.94 -7.67 8.58
CA VAL A 104 -5.16 -6.88 7.37
C VAL A 104 -6.26 -7.50 6.52
N LYS A 105 -7.20 -6.67 6.07
CA LYS A 105 -8.28 -7.07 5.16
C LYS A 105 -8.34 -6.14 3.96
N PHE A 106 -8.58 -6.70 2.79
CA PHE A 106 -8.76 -5.95 1.55
C PHE A 106 -10.26 -5.89 1.21
N SER A 107 -10.74 -4.72 0.78
CA SER A 107 -12.09 -4.53 0.22
C SER A 107 -11.97 -3.83 -1.13
N PHE A 108 -12.72 -4.32 -2.11
CA PHE A 108 -12.74 -3.80 -3.48
C PHE A 108 -14.14 -3.26 -3.78
N PRO A 109 -14.33 -1.92 -3.78
CA PRO A 109 -15.64 -1.33 -4.02
C PRO A 109 -16.26 -1.71 -5.36
N SER A 110 -15.42 -2.03 -6.36
CA SER A 110 -15.83 -2.61 -7.63
C SER A 110 -14.95 -3.81 -7.95
N CYS A 111 -15.56 -4.94 -8.33
CA CYS A 111 -14.81 -6.13 -8.72
C CYS A 111 -13.99 -5.96 -10.01
N ASP A 112 -14.30 -4.93 -10.81
CA ASP A 112 -13.61 -4.62 -12.06
C ASP A 112 -12.51 -3.55 -11.90
N ASP A 113 -12.38 -2.95 -10.71
CA ASP A 113 -11.39 -1.92 -10.42
C ASP A 113 -10.34 -2.41 -9.42
N LEU A 114 -9.21 -2.86 -9.95
CA LEU A 114 -8.04 -3.23 -9.15
C LEU A 114 -7.11 -2.03 -8.85
N LEU A 115 -7.35 -0.87 -9.48
CA LEU A 115 -6.53 0.33 -9.25
C LEU A 115 -6.96 1.04 -7.98
N ASN A 116 -8.23 0.93 -7.58
CA ASN A 116 -8.77 1.56 -6.38
C ASN A 116 -9.35 0.51 -5.44
N PHE A 117 -8.80 0.43 -4.23
CA PHE A 117 -9.21 -0.55 -3.23
C PHE A 117 -8.97 0.00 -1.82
N ASN A 118 -9.58 -0.64 -0.84
CA ASN A 118 -9.44 -0.29 0.56
C ASN A 118 -8.65 -1.37 1.30
N VAL A 119 -7.83 -0.95 2.25
CA VAL A 119 -7.12 -1.82 3.18
C VAL A 119 -7.55 -1.44 4.59
N VAL A 120 -8.02 -2.43 5.34
CA VAL A 120 -8.37 -2.31 6.76
C VAL A 120 -7.26 -2.94 7.57
N ILE A 121 -6.66 -2.18 8.49
CA ILE A 121 -5.59 -2.65 9.35
C ILE A 121 -6.05 -2.61 10.82
N THR A 122 -5.87 -3.72 11.52
CA THR A 122 -6.11 -3.87 12.96
C THR A 122 -4.76 -4.16 13.63
N PRO A 123 -4.10 -3.17 14.25
CA PRO A 123 -2.81 -3.35 14.89
C PRO A 123 -2.90 -4.35 16.05
N ALA A 124 -1.99 -5.33 16.07
CA ALA A 124 -1.94 -6.35 17.11
C ALA A 124 -1.26 -5.88 18.41
N SER A 125 -0.54 -4.76 18.36
CA SER A 125 0.17 -4.16 19.50
C SER A 125 0.42 -2.68 19.24
N GLY A 126 1.15 -2.03 20.14
CA GLY A 126 1.49 -0.61 20.02
C GLY A 126 0.36 0.33 20.49
N PRO A 127 0.55 1.65 20.32
CA PRO A 127 -0.36 2.65 20.86
C PRO A 127 -1.76 2.62 20.24
N TYR A 128 -1.92 2.05 19.05
CA TYR A 128 -3.19 1.97 18.32
C TYR A 128 -3.85 0.59 18.40
N MET A 129 -3.38 -0.28 19.31
CA MET A 129 -3.97 -1.59 19.54
C MET A 129 -5.46 -1.48 19.89
N GLY A 130 -6.28 -2.35 19.28
CA GLY A 130 -7.74 -2.37 19.48
C GLY A 130 -8.53 -1.41 18.59
N GLY A 131 -7.86 -0.56 17.81
CA GLY A 131 -8.47 0.22 16.75
C GLY A 131 -8.52 -0.51 15.41
N THR A 132 -9.45 -0.11 14.55
CA THR A 132 -9.57 -0.55 13.16
C THR A 132 -9.47 0.66 12.24
N PHE A 133 -8.48 0.63 11.33
CA PHE A 133 -8.10 1.78 10.50
C PHE A 133 -8.27 1.46 9.02
N ARG A 134 -9.00 2.31 8.30
CA ARG A 134 -9.29 2.15 6.88
C ARG A 134 -8.39 3.07 6.04
N PHE A 135 -7.77 2.50 5.02
CA PHE A 135 -6.92 3.21 4.08
C PHE A 135 -7.40 3.00 2.65
N GLY A 136 -7.62 4.09 1.93
CA GLY A 136 -7.93 4.07 0.51
C GLY A 136 -6.64 4.09 -0.30
N PHE A 137 -6.51 3.13 -1.21
CA PHE A 137 -5.41 3.01 -2.16
C PHE A 137 -5.90 3.40 -3.55
N SER A 138 -5.10 4.21 -4.25
CA SER A 138 -5.31 4.61 -5.64
C SER A 138 -4.00 4.45 -6.40
N THR A 139 -3.90 3.38 -7.19
CA THR A 139 -2.71 3.05 -7.97
C THR A 139 -2.73 3.77 -9.33
N PRO A 140 -1.67 4.53 -9.69
CA PRO A 140 -1.62 5.21 -10.98
C PRO A 140 -1.38 4.23 -12.14
N LEU A 141 -1.73 4.64 -13.36
CA LEU A 141 -1.48 3.83 -14.57
C LEU A 141 0.01 3.66 -14.91
N THR A 142 0.86 4.48 -14.30
CA THR A 142 2.33 4.47 -14.37
C THR A 142 2.97 3.46 -13.40
N TYR A 143 2.18 2.78 -12.56
CA TYR A 143 2.68 1.73 -11.68
C TYR A 143 3.36 0.59 -12.47
N PRO A 144 4.51 0.05 -11.99
CA PRO A 144 5.17 0.29 -10.71
C PRO A 144 6.20 1.44 -10.71
N TYR A 145 6.30 2.24 -11.76
CA TYR A 145 7.28 3.33 -11.83
C TYR A 145 6.95 4.47 -10.85
N GLU A 146 5.67 4.75 -10.65
CA GLU A 146 5.17 5.65 -9.61
C GLU A 146 4.44 4.87 -8.50
N PRO A 147 4.55 5.29 -7.22
CA PRO A 147 3.90 4.61 -6.11
C PRO A 147 2.37 4.76 -6.14
N PRO A 148 1.63 3.87 -5.46
CA PRO A 148 0.22 4.12 -5.18
C PRO A 148 0.05 5.35 -4.28
N ARG A 149 -1.10 6.03 -4.41
CA ARG A 149 -1.54 7.03 -3.43
C ARG A 149 -2.29 6.32 -2.32
N VAL A 150 -1.98 6.66 -1.07
CA VAL A 150 -2.64 6.09 0.11
C VAL A 150 -3.16 7.22 1.00
N LYS A 151 -4.40 7.09 1.46
CA LYS A 151 -5.01 8.00 2.44
C LYS A 151 -5.72 7.22 3.54
N CYS A 152 -5.60 7.67 4.79
CA CYS A 152 -6.49 7.23 5.85
C CYS A 152 -7.89 7.82 5.61
N LEU A 153 -8.91 6.97 5.65
CA LEU A 153 -10.31 7.36 5.44
C LEU A 153 -10.99 7.84 6.73
N GLN A 154 -10.25 7.79 7.84
CA GLN A 154 -10.67 8.27 9.15
C GLN A 154 -9.67 9.33 9.62
N ARG A 155 -10.15 10.33 10.33
CA ARG A 155 -9.28 11.24 11.06
C ARG A 155 -8.77 10.54 12.31
N VAL A 156 -7.45 10.37 12.39
CA VAL A 156 -6.75 9.66 13.47
C VAL A 156 -5.73 10.60 14.12
N TYR A 157 -5.64 10.58 15.45
CA TYR A 157 -4.61 11.32 16.17
C TYR A 157 -3.29 10.55 16.06
N HIS A 158 -2.44 10.92 15.10
CA HIS A 158 -1.21 10.19 14.80
C HIS A 158 -0.06 11.11 14.37
N PRO A 159 1.20 10.90 14.81
CA PRO A 159 2.36 11.72 14.42
C PRO A 159 2.54 11.86 12.90
N ASN A 160 2.41 10.76 12.15
CA ASN A 160 2.61 10.72 10.69
C ASN A 160 1.34 10.83 9.84
N LEU A 161 0.18 11.17 10.42
CA LEU A 161 -1.05 11.44 9.66
C LEU A 161 -1.47 12.89 9.85
N ASP A 162 -1.92 13.53 8.77
CA ASP A 162 -2.55 14.84 8.87
C ASP A 162 -4.08 14.75 9.04
N ARG A 163 -4.74 15.92 9.05
CA ARG A 163 -6.19 16.03 9.27
C ARG A 163 -7.04 15.52 8.11
N ASP A 164 -6.44 15.40 6.93
CA ASP A 164 -7.06 14.98 5.67
C ASP A 164 -6.69 13.51 5.32
N GLY A 165 -6.01 12.83 6.25
CA GLY A 165 -5.61 11.44 6.13
C GLY A 165 -4.37 11.21 5.27
N ASN A 166 -3.62 12.24 4.91
CA ASN A 166 -2.35 12.06 4.19
C ASN A 166 -1.30 11.44 5.12
N ILE A 167 -0.45 10.57 4.56
CA ILE A 167 0.50 9.74 5.31
C ILE A 167 1.94 10.19 5.03
N CYS A 168 2.72 10.47 6.07
CA CYS A 168 4.15 10.70 5.94
C CYS A 168 4.87 9.34 5.95
N LEU A 169 5.11 8.77 4.76
CA LEU A 169 5.81 7.50 4.59
C LEU A 169 6.72 7.61 3.36
N GLY A 170 8.03 7.44 3.54
CA GLY A 170 9.04 7.70 2.49
C GLY A 170 8.79 6.92 1.21
N ILE A 171 8.35 5.66 1.33
CA ILE A 171 8.08 4.76 0.20
C ILE A 171 6.85 5.15 -0.63
N LEU A 172 6.03 6.11 -0.16
CA LEU A 172 4.96 6.73 -0.96
C LEU A 172 5.46 7.96 -1.72
N THR A 173 6.73 8.31 -1.58
CA THR A 173 7.35 9.54 -2.11
C THR A 173 8.72 9.24 -2.72
N ASP A 174 9.80 9.83 -2.20
CA ASP A 174 11.15 9.79 -2.75
C ASP A 174 11.90 8.47 -2.51
N GLU A 175 11.46 7.66 -1.54
CA GLU A 175 12.06 6.34 -1.30
C GLU A 175 11.44 5.21 -2.12
N TRP A 176 10.39 5.50 -2.91
CA TRP A 176 9.76 4.49 -3.78
C TRP A 176 10.75 3.96 -4.81
N LYS A 177 10.70 2.65 -5.05
CA LYS A 177 11.43 1.99 -6.13
C LYS A 177 10.48 1.09 -6.88
N SER A 178 10.60 1.02 -8.21
CA SER A 178 9.76 0.16 -9.06
C SER A 178 9.96 -1.35 -8.84
N THR A 179 10.88 -1.72 -7.93
CA THR A 179 11.05 -3.10 -7.43
C THR A 179 10.19 -3.40 -6.20
N MET A 180 9.54 -2.39 -5.61
CA MET A 180 8.61 -2.53 -4.50
C MET A 180 7.22 -2.88 -5.01
N ASP A 181 6.39 -3.38 -4.11
CA ASP A 181 5.04 -3.87 -4.38
C ASP A 181 4.01 -3.33 -3.37
N LEU A 182 2.72 -3.62 -3.59
CA LEU A 182 1.65 -3.24 -2.68
C LEU A 182 1.86 -3.80 -1.26
N ASN A 183 2.42 -5.01 -1.14
CA ASN A 183 2.73 -5.63 0.15
C ASN A 183 3.68 -4.76 0.97
N SER A 184 4.74 -4.24 0.34
CA SER A 184 5.69 -3.32 0.98
C SER A 184 5.00 -2.05 1.50
N VAL A 185 4.01 -1.54 0.77
CA VAL A 185 3.23 -0.37 1.19
C VAL A 185 2.34 -0.69 2.38
N VAL A 186 1.59 -1.80 2.32
CA VAL A 186 0.72 -2.23 3.42
C VAL A 186 1.51 -2.46 4.71
N LEU A 187 2.66 -3.14 4.62
CA LEU A 187 3.55 -3.33 5.77
C LEU A 187 4.10 -2.01 6.30
N GLY A 188 4.47 -1.06 5.43
CA GLY A 188 4.93 0.26 5.83
C GLY A 188 3.86 1.04 6.61
N VAL A 189 2.61 1.01 6.15
CA VAL A 189 1.48 1.65 6.85
C VAL A 189 1.17 0.94 8.16
N GLN A 190 1.17 -0.39 8.19
CA GLN A 190 0.99 -1.17 9.41
C GLN A 190 2.08 -0.84 10.44
N GLN A 191 3.33 -0.73 10.01
CA GLN A 191 4.44 -0.40 10.90
C GLN A 191 4.30 0.99 11.52
N LEU A 192 3.78 1.99 10.80
CA LEU A 192 3.50 3.31 11.38
C LEU A 192 2.49 3.23 12.54
N LEU A 193 1.49 2.34 12.45
CA LEU A 193 0.51 2.10 13.52
C LEU A 193 1.11 1.32 14.70
N LEU A 194 2.15 0.51 14.48
CA LEU A 194 2.84 -0.20 15.55
C LEU A 194 3.85 0.72 16.27
N GLU A 195 4.62 1.46 15.49
CA GLU A 195 5.74 2.30 15.93
C GLU A 195 5.72 3.63 15.16
N PRO A 196 5.02 4.66 15.68
CA PRO A 196 4.97 5.97 15.03
C PRO A 196 6.35 6.64 14.99
N ASP A 197 6.62 7.40 13.92
CA ASP A 197 7.89 8.11 13.75
C ASP A 197 7.75 9.59 14.14
N ALA A 198 8.40 9.98 15.24
CA ALA A 198 8.44 11.38 15.69
C ALA A 198 9.37 12.28 14.85
N ALA A 199 10.30 11.71 14.08
CA ALA A 199 11.32 12.47 13.36
C ALA A 199 10.77 13.15 12.09
N HIS A 200 9.71 12.59 11.49
CA HIS A 200 9.07 13.13 10.27
C HIS A 200 7.55 13.26 10.44
N PRO A 201 7.07 14.15 11.35
CA PRO A 201 5.66 14.21 11.68
C PRO A 201 4.88 15.13 10.74
N PHE A 202 3.64 14.74 10.43
CA PHE A 202 2.62 15.68 9.96
C PHE A 202 1.89 16.35 11.12
N ASN A 203 1.76 15.65 12.25
CA ASN A 203 1.18 16.17 13.48
C ASN A 203 2.29 16.43 14.51
N LEU A 204 2.81 17.66 14.51
CA LEU A 204 3.87 18.09 15.42
C LEU A 204 3.46 17.94 16.90
N GLU A 205 2.21 18.26 17.24
CA GLU A 205 1.72 18.13 18.61
C GLU A 205 1.79 16.67 19.10
N ALA A 206 1.30 15.73 18.29
CA ALA A 206 1.34 14.31 18.63
C ALA A 206 2.77 13.79 18.76
N ALA A 207 3.66 14.20 17.84
CA ALA A 207 5.07 13.79 17.86
C ALA A 207 5.83 14.33 19.09
N GLU A 208 5.64 15.60 19.41
CA GLU A 208 6.26 16.21 20.59
C GLU A 208 5.77 15.56 21.88
N LEU A 209 4.46 15.30 21.97
CA LEU A 209 3.88 14.66 23.13
C LEU A 209 4.38 13.23 23.28
N MET A 210 4.48 12.47 22.20
CA MET A 210 5.03 11.11 22.21
C MET A 210 6.47 11.07 22.77
N ILE A 211 7.28 12.10 22.51
CA ILE A 211 8.66 12.18 23.05
C ILE A 211 8.65 12.66 24.51
N LYS A 212 7.91 13.73 24.82
CA LYS A 212 7.96 14.42 26.12
C LYS A 212 7.19 13.70 27.21
N ASP A 213 6.03 13.14 26.86
CA ASP A 213 5.08 12.51 27.77
C ASP A 213 4.35 11.34 27.07
N PRO A 214 4.98 10.15 26.99
CA PRO A 214 4.41 8.99 26.33
C PRO A 214 3.07 8.51 26.93
N GLU A 215 2.86 8.73 28.24
CA GLU A 215 1.62 8.34 28.92
C GLU A 215 0.45 9.23 28.49
N GLU A 216 0.66 10.54 28.45
CA GLU A 216 -0.34 11.49 27.96
C GLU A 216 -0.60 11.31 26.46
N PHE A 217 0.44 10.99 25.67
CA PHE A 217 0.26 10.59 24.27
C PHE A 217 -0.66 9.36 24.15
N ALA A 218 -0.39 8.30 24.91
CA ALA A 218 -1.22 7.09 24.90
C ALA A 218 -2.66 7.39 25.35
N ARG A 219 -2.86 8.24 26.36
CA ARG A 219 -4.19 8.69 26.79
C ARG A 219 -4.95 9.37 25.66
N ARG A 220 -4.32 10.31 24.95
CA ARG A 220 -4.94 11.02 23.83
C ARG A 220 -5.25 10.12 22.64
N VAL A 221 -4.36 9.17 22.34
CA VAL A 221 -4.63 8.15 21.32
C VAL A 221 -5.90 7.38 21.70
N ASN A 222 -5.98 6.84 22.91
CA ASN A 222 -7.16 6.10 23.39
C ASN A 222 -8.45 6.94 23.35
N GLU A 223 -8.40 8.20 23.78
CA GLU A 223 -9.55 9.11 23.72
C GLU A 223 -9.99 9.42 22.28
N SER A 224 -9.03 9.60 21.37
CA SER A 224 -9.35 9.83 19.96
C SER A 224 -10.01 8.59 19.33
N MET A 225 -9.50 7.38 19.64
CA MET A 225 -9.98 6.13 19.05
C MET A 225 -11.40 5.74 19.48
N ILE A 226 -11.88 6.23 20.62
CA ILE A 226 -13.29 6.04 21.03
C ILE A 226 -14.25 7.07 20.39
N GLY A 227 -13.73 8.02 19.61
CA GLY A 227 -14.51 9.03 18.89
C GLY A 227 -14.78 10.29 19.70
N ASN A 228 -13.71 10.93 20.21
CA ASN A 228 -13.81 12.12 21.05
C ASN A 228 -13.07 13.34 20.47
N VAL A 229 -13.22 14.49 21.13
CA VAL A 229 -12.47 15.71 20.84
C VAL A 229 -11.16 15.72 21.61
N VAL A 230 -10.04 15.80 20.90
CA VAL A 230 -8.69 15.94 21.46
C VAL A 230 -8.09 17.23 20.91
N GLY A 231 -7.58 18.11 21.77
CA GLY A 231 -6.99 19.38 21.34
C GLY A 231 -7.96 20.29 20.55
N GLY A 232 -9.26 20.19 20.82
CA GLY A 232 -10.29 20.95 20.09
C GLY A 232 -10.63 20.40 18.70
N GLN A 233 -10.11 19.22 18.33
CA GLN A 233 -10.42 18.55 17.06
C GLN A 233 -11.16 17.25 17.33
N PHE A 234 -12.25 17.02 16.60
CA PHE A 234 -12.98 15.75 16.64
C PHE A 234 -12.24 14.67 15.85
N TYR A 235 -12.16 13.47 16.41
CA TYR A 235 -11.58 12.27 15.78
C TYR A 235 -12.64 11.19 15.60
N ASN A 236 -12.52 10.42 14.51
CA ASN A 236 -13.46 9.34 14.25
C ASN A 236 -13.26 8.21 15.26
N ARG A 237 -14.35 7.55 15.65
CA ARG A 237 -14.27 6.30 16.39
C ARG A 237 -13.62 5.23 15.50
N THR A 238 -12.62 4.54 16.03
CA THR A 238 -11.92 3.41 15.40
C THR A 238 -12.04 2.13 16.21
N VAL A 239 -12.42 2.20 17.50
CA VAL A 239 -12.65 1.02 18.35
C VAL A 239 -14.03 0.41 18.10
N GLY A 240 -14.05 -0.91 17.87
CA GLY A 240 -15.27 -1.67 17.61
C GLY A 240 -15.93 -1.34 16.27
N ASP A 241 -15.20 -0.63 15.39
CA ASP A 241 -15.64 -0.29 14.06
C ASP A 241 -15.49 -1.51 13.14
N THR A 242 -16.53 -2.34 13.11
CA THR A 242 -16.58 -3.55 12.26
C THR A 242 -17.18 -3.28 10.89
N THR A 243 -17.48 -2.02 10.53
CA THR A 243 -18.03 -1.73 9.21
C THR A 243 -16.93 -1.86 8.17
N VAL A 244 -16.81 -3.07 7.62
CA VAL A 244 -16.42 -3.26 6.24
C VAL A 244 -17.68 -2.99 5.40
N ASP A 245 -17.57 -2.01 4.52
CA ASP A 245 -18.49 -1.68 3.42
C ASP A 245 -19.65 -0.67 3.69
N GLU A 246 -20.01 0.00 2.59
CA GLU A 246 -21.01 1.08 2.38
C GLU A 246 -20.58 2.53 2.65
N VAL A 247 -19.76 3.08 1.75
CA VAL A 247 -19.71 4.54 1.50
C VAL A 247 -21.07 5.01 0.99
N SER A 248 -21.98 5.28 1.93
CA SER A 248 -23.26 5.91 1.66
C SER A 248 -23.04 7.40 1.43
N GLU A 249 -23.65 7.92 0.38
CA GLU A 249 -23.83 9.34 0.10
C GLU A 249 -24.40 10.06 1.32
N MET A 250 -23.56 10.73 2.11
CA MET A 250 -24.05 11.62 3.16
C MET A 250 -23.02 12.69 3.51
N GLU A 251 -22.63 13.51 2.53
CA GLU A 251 -22.08 14.84 2.82
C GLU A 251 -22.23 15.82 1.63
N LEU A 252 -23.46 16.01 1.15
CA LEU A 252 -23.79 17.09 0.19
C LEU A 252 -24.98 17.97 0.59
N ASP A 253 -25.57 17.81 1.78
CA ASP A 253 -26.74 18.61 2.20
C ASP A 253 -26.48 19.59 3.38
N ARG A 254 -25.28 20.15 3.47
CA ARG A 254 -25.01 21.30 4.36
C ARG A 254 -24.61 22.58 3.62
N GLY A 255 -25.04 22.72 2.37
CA GLY A 255 -24.65 23.82 1.49
C GLY A 255 -25.73 24.79 1.03
N HIS A 256 -27.00 24.66 1.41
CA HIS A 256 -28.05 25.59 0.95
C HIS A 256 -28.99 26.03 2.08
N ALA A 257 -28.51 26.95 2.92
CA ALA A 257 -29.37 27.83 3.70
C ALA A 257 -28.61 29.10 4.12
N VAL A 258 -28.19 29.93 3.16
CA VAL A 258 -28.03 31.39 3.33
C VAL A 258 -27.86 32.06 1.96
N ALA A 259 -28.98 32.54 1.41
CA ALA A 259 -29.12 33.79 0.65
C ALA A 259 -30.60 33.96 0.27
#